data_AF-S6TXU4-F1
#
_entry.id   AF-S6TXU4-F1
#
_cell.length_a   1.000
_cell.length_b   1.000
_cell.length_c   1.000
_cell.angle_alpha   90.00
_cell.angle_beta   90.00
_cell.angle_gamma   90.00
#
_symmetry.space_group_name_H-M   'P 1'
#
loop_
_entity.id
_entity.type
_entity.pdbx_description
1 polymer ?
#
loop_
_entity_poly.entity_id
_entity_poly.type
_entity_poly.pdbx_seq_one_letter_code
_entity_poly.pdbx_strand_id
1 'polypeptide(L)'
;MNRVINDPDQVVEDMLRGILVAHPELSQSDSNPRVISKTRPSGQGLVGIVTGGGSGHEPAFLGYVGPGLVDAVAVGEIFSSPTAKSFFDAFRAADHGAGIACLYGNYAGDNMNVKLAMKMAASKDLQVRTVVANDDVASAPKADIAKRRGVA
;
A
#
# COMPACT_ATOMS: atom_id res chain seq x y z
N MET A 1 9.19 29.00 -7.17
CA MET A 1 9.18 27.53 -7.02
C MET A 1 8.95 27.25 -5.55
N ASN A 2 7.83 26.64 -5.16
CA ASN A 2 7.37 26.55 -3.76
C ASN A 2 7.49 25.12 -3.20
N ARG A 3 8.41 24.30 -3.74
CA ARG A 3 8.63 22.90 -3.34
C ARG A 3 10.11 22.69 -3.06
N VAL A 4 10.42 21.92 -2.02
CA VAL A 4 11.77 21.47 -1.71
C VAL A 4 11.92 20.07 -2.30
N ILE A 5 12.36 20.01 -3.56
CA ILE A 5 12.62 18.78 -4.31
C ILE A 5 13.90 18.96 -5.12
N ASN A 6 14.60 17.85 -5.36
CA ASN A 6 15.75 17.84 -6.27
C ASN A 6 15.24 17.64 -7.70
N ASP A 7 15.13 16.38 -8.11
CA ASP A 7 14.59 15.95 -9.41
C ASP A 7 13.11 15.55 -9.26
N PRO A 8 12.17 16.18 -10.01
CA PRO A 8 10.76 15.80 -10.02
C PRO A 8 10.51 14.32 -10.32
N ASP A 9 11.38 13.67 -11.10
CA ASP A 9 11.25 12.25 -11.46
C ASP A 9 11.75 11.30 -10.36
N GLN A 10 12.36 11.84 -9.29
CA GLN A 10 12.93 11.07 -8.17
C GLN A 10 12.28 11.40 -6.83
N VAL A 11 11.15 12.13 -6.82
CA VAL A 11 10.53 12.62 -5.58
C VAL A 11 10.19 11.48 -4.62
N VAL A 12 9.65 10.37 -5.14
CA VAL A 12 9.26 9.24 -4.31
C VAL A 12 10.49 8.47 -3.81
N GLU A 13 11.51 8.33 -4.65
CA GLU A 13 12.79 7.69 -4.32
C GLU A 13 13.53 8.46 -3.23
N ASP A 14 13.65 9.77 -3.37
CA ASP A 14 14.24 10.66 -2.38
C ASP A 14 13.50 10.56 -1.04
N MET A 15 12.16 10.58 -1.08
CA MET A 15 11.32 10.43 0.11
C MET A 15 11.54 9.07 0.78
N LEU A 16 11.51 7.97 0.03
CA LEU A 16 11.70 6.62 0.59
C LEU A 16 13.09 6.45 1.21
N ARG A 17 14.14 6.97 0.56
CA ARG A 17 15.49 6.99 1.13
C ARG A 17 15.53 7.75 2.45
N GLY A 18 14.90 8.93 2.50
CA GLY A 18 14.82 9.73 3.73
C GLY A 18 14.09 9.02 4.86
N ILE A 19 12.92 8.44 4.57
CA ILE A 19 12.11 7.72 5.56
C ILE A 19 12.85 6.49 6.12
N LEU A 20 13.52 5.72 5.28
CA LEU A 20 14.27 4.54 5.73
C LEU A 20 15.47 4.89 6.63
N VAL A 21 16.07 6.07 6.45
CA VAL A 21 17.11 6.57 7.37
C VAL A 21 16.48 7.06 8.68
N ALA A 22 15.33 7.74 8.62
CA ALA A 22 14.66 8.29 9.79
C ALA A 22 13.99 7.22 10.68
N HIS A 23 13.56 6.10 10.09
CA HIS A 23 12.77 5.05 10.73
C HIS A 23 13.42 3.67 10.57
N PRO A 24 14.41 3.31 11.42
CA PRO A 24 15.10 2.02 11.35
C PRO A 24 14.21 0.80 11.63
N GLU A 25 13.00 1.01 12.12
CA GLU A 25 11.94 0.00 12.23
C GLU A 25 11.32 -0.38 10.89
N LEU A 26 11.56 0.38 9.82
CA LEU A 26 11.11 0.11 8.47
C LEU A 26 12.23 -0.50 7.63
N SER A 27 11.82 -1.33 6.67
CA SER A 27 12.70 -2.02 5.72
C SER A 27 12.12 -1.92 4.32
N GLN A 28 13.00 -1.73 3.34
CA GLN A 28 12.65 -1.81 1.94
C GLN A 28 12.87 -3.23 1.43
N SER A 29 11.98 -3.71 0.57
CA SER A 29 12.17 -5.01 -0.08
C SER A 29 13.34 -4.98 -1.05
N ASP A 30 14.27 -5.94 -0.91
CA ASP A 30 15.44 -6.10 -1.79
C ASP A 30 15.07 -6.30 -3.27
N SER A 31 13.92 -6.93 -3.52
CA SER A 31 13.46 -7.27 -4.87
C SER A 31 12.53 -6.21 -5.49
N ASN A 32 12.05 -5.27 -4.69
CA ASN A 32 11.12 -4.24 -5.13
C ASN A 32 11.22 -2.98 -4.24
N PRO A 33 11.89 -1.91 -4.70
CA PRO A 33 12.11 -0.71 -3.90
C PRO A 33 10.83 0.07 -3.58
N ARG A 34 9.71 -0.25 -4.22
CA ARG A 34 8.38 0.34 -3.97
C ARG A 34 7.57 -0.41 -2.90
N VAL A 35 8.19 -1.33 -2.17
CA VAL A 35 7.55 -2.05 -1.05
C VAL A 35 8.32 -1.80 0.24
N ILE A 36 7.62 -1.27 1.23
CA ILE A 36 8.14 -1.03 2.57
C ILE A 36 7.39 -1.91 3.56
N SER A 37 8.11 -2.48 4.52
CA SER A 37 7.56 -3.35 5.57
C SER A 37 8.31 -3.15 6.88
N LYS A 38 7.78 -3.69 7.98
CA LYS A 38 8.47 -3.65 9.28
C LYS A 38 9.72 -4.53 9.24
N THR A 39 10.82 -4.07 9.84
CA THR A 39 12.02 -4.92 10.02
C THR A 39 11.77 -6.13 10.90
N ARG A 40 10.83 -6.01 11.85
CA ARG A 40 10.37 -7.10 12.71
C ARG A 40 9.01 -7.58 12.20
N PRO A 41 8.92 -8.77 11.59
CA PRO A 41 7.65 -9.31 11.12
C PRO A 41 6.71 -9.59 12.29
N SER A 42 5.40 -9.61 12.00
CA SER A 42 4.40 -10.07 12.98
C SER A 42 4.58 -11.57 13.29
N GLY A 43 3.97 -12.02 14.37
CA GLY A 43 3.99 -13.44 14.73
C GLY A 43 3.30 -14.33 13.70
N GLN A 44 3.77 -15.58 13.59
CA GLN A 44 3.17 -16.59 12.73
C GLN A 44 1.71 -16.86 13.13
N GLY A 45 0.86 -17.18 12.15
CA GLY A 45 -0.56 -17.47 12.34
C GLY A 45 -1.43 -16.22 12.48
N LEU A 46 -0.87 -15.03 12.31
CA LEU A 46 -1.62 -13.78 12.26
C LEU A 46 -1.99 -13.42 10.81
N VAL A 47 -3.10 -12.71 10.64
CA VAL A 47 -3.48 -12.17 9.33
C VAL A 47 -2.57 -10.99 9.02
N GLY A 48 -1.92 -11.03 7.85
CA GLY A 48 -1.12 -9.92 7.36
C GLY A 48 -1.98 -8.74 6.94
N ILE A 49 -1.59 -7.53 7.32
CA ILE A 49 -2.28 -6.30 6.92
C ILE A 49 -1.45 -5.55 5.89
N VAL A 50 -2.02 -5.36 4.70
CA VAL A 50 -1.39 -4.63 3.59
C VAL A 50 -2.25 -3.44 3.19
N THR A 51 -1.61 -2.36 2.82
CA THR A 51 -2.25 -1.23 2.15
C THR A 51 -1.35 -0.73 1.02
N GLY A 52 -1.79 0.32 0.32
CA GLY A 52 -1.03 0.94 -0.74
C GLY A 52 -1.84 1.98 -1.48
N GLY A 53 -1.12 2.84 -2.18
CA GLY A 53 -1.68 3.95 -2.93
C GLY A 53 -0.59 4.82 -3.53
N GLY A 54 -0.98 5.82 -4.30
CA GLY A 54 -0.05 6.81 -4.83
C GLY A 54 0.56 7.67 -3.74
N SER A 55 1.81 8.07 -3.94
CA SER A 55 2.47 9.06 -3.08
C SER A 55 1.85 10.45 -3.23
N GLY A 56 2.17 11.35 -2.31
CA GLY A 56 1.55 12.68 -2.19
C GLY A 56 0.40 12.74 -1.19
N HIS A 57 0.14 11.64 -0.47
CA HIS A 57 -0.83 11.54 0.61
C HIS A 57 -0.18 11.30 1.97
N GLU A 58 1.15 11.40 2.06
CA GLU A 58 1.90 11.11 3.28
C GLU A 58 1.32 11.92 4.48
N PRO A 59 1.09 11.27 5.64
CA PRO A 59 1.59 9.96 6.03
C PRO A 59 0.82 8.76 5.44
N ALA A 60 -0.32 8.96 4.77
CA ALA A 60 -1.02 7.86 4.12
C ALA A 60 -0.25 7.38 2.87
N PHE A 61 0.04 6.09 2.71
CA PHE A 61 -0.19 4.99 3.66
C PHE A 61 1.10 4.53 4.37
N LEU A 62 2.26 5.05 3.96
CA LEU A 62 3.57 4.63 4.44
C LEU A 62 3.74 4.78 5.96
N GLY A 63 3.23 5.86 6.54
CA GLY A 63 3.28 6.13 7.98
C GLY A 63 2.43 5.18 8.83
N TYR A 64 1.64 4.29 8.22
CA TYR A 64 0.86 3.28 8.95
C TYR A 64 1.61 1.95 9.12
N VAL A 65 2.74 1.76 8.44
CA VAL A 65 3.56 0.55 8.58
C VAL A 65 4.17 0.52 9.98
N GLY A 66 3.76 -0.45 10.79
CA GLY A 66 4.16 -0.49 12.19
C GLY A 66 3.41 -1.54 13.02
N PRO A 67 3.90 -1.82 14.24
CA PRO A 67 3.25 -2.78 15.14
C PRO A 67 1.79 -2.43 15.40
N GLY A 68 0.90 -3.41 15.27
CA GLY A 68 -0.52 -3.26 15.56
C GLY A 68 -1.36 -2.57 14.47
N LEU A 69 -0.76 -2.17 13.33
CA LEU A 69 -1.48 -1.50 12.25
C LEU A 69 -1.25 -2.15 10.87
N VAL A 70 -0.19 -1.78 10.13
CA VAL A 70 0.11 -2.34 8.79
C VAL A 70 1.44 -3.10 8.81
N ASP A 71 1.48 -4.27 8.16
CA ASP A 71 2.71 -5.08 8.01
C ASP A 71 3.58 -4.61 6.84
N ALA A 72 2.95 -4.34 5.69
CA ALA A 72 3.63 -3.87 4.48
C ALA A 72 2.75 -2.92 3.67
N VAL A 73 3.40 -2.02 2.92
CA VAL A 73 2.76 -1.05 2.04
C VAL A 73 3.37 -1.12 0.64
N ALA A 74 2.51 -1.09 -0.38
CA ALA A 74 2.91 -0.84 -1.76
C ALA A 74 2.84 0.68 -2.05
N VAL A 75 3.94 1.26 -2.50
CA VAL A 75 4.07 2.70 -2.76
C VAL A 75 4.02 2.96 -4.26
N GLY A 76 3.11 3.83 -4.69
CA GLY A 76 2.96 4.24 -6.08
C GLY A 76 3.70 5.55 -6.38
N GLU A 77 3.61 5.98 -7.63
CA GLU A 77 4.05 7.33 -8.01
C GLU A 77 3.13 8.39 -7.42
N ILE A 78 3.52 9.66 -7.54
CA ILE A 78 2.68 10.80 -7.14
C ILE A 78 1.28 10.68 -7.78
N PHE A 79 0.26 10.54 -6.93
CA PHE A 79 -1.15 10.38 -7.30
C PHE A 79 -1.45 9.23 -8.28
N SER A 80 -0.63 8.19 -8.30
CA SER A 80 -0.82 7.02 -9.14
C SER A 80 -0.73 5.72 -8.35
N SER A 81 -1.66 4.81 -8.57
CA SER A 81 -1.69 3.49 -7.92
C SER A 81 -0.33 2.78 -8.05
N PRO A 82 0.12 2.07 -7.00
CA PRO A 82 1.22 1.12 -7.12
C PRO A 82 0.91 0.06 -8.17
N THR A 83 1.94 -0.50 -8.77
CA THR A 83 1.77 -1.59 -9.75
C THR A 83 1.20 -2.84 -9.08
N ALA A 84 0.53 -3.69 -9.84
CA ALA A 84 0.10 -5.02 -9.37
C ALA A 84 1.26 -5.86 -8.79
N LYS A 85 2.47 -5.73 -9.36
CA LYS A 85 3.67 -6.41 -8.85
C LYS A 85 4.05 -5.90 -7.45
N SER A 86 3.99 -4.59 -7.22
CA SER A 86 4.27 -4.01 -5.90
C SER A 86 3.25 -4.45 -4.85
N PHE A 87 1.95 -4.48 -5.17
CA PHE A 87 0.96 -5.05 -4.27
C PHE A 87 1.21 -6.54 -3.98
N PHE A 88 1.51 -7.33 -5.00
CA PHE A 88 1.82 -8.76 -4.82
C PHE A 88 3.05 -8.98 -3.93
N ASP A 89 4.11 -8.20 -4.12
CA ASP A 89 5.31 -8.29 -3.28
C ASP A 89 5.04 -7.82 -1.84
N ALA A 90 4.18 -6.82 -1.65
CA ALA A 90 3.72 -6.42 -0.31
C ALA A 90 2.90 -7.54 0.36
N PHE A 91 2.05 -8.27 -0.39
CA PHE A 91 1.34 -9.43 0.14
C PHE A 91 2.30 -10.52 0.62
N ARG A 92 3.39 -10.77 -0.14
CA ARG A 92 4.42 -11.72 0.26
C ARG A 92 5.17 -11.28 1.52
N ALA A 93 5.46 -9.99 1.64
CA ALA A 93 6.13 -9.44 2.82
C ALA A 93 5.25 -9.50 4.08
N ALA A 94 3.93 -9.51 3.92
CA ALA A 94 2.96 -9.56 5.02
C ALA A 94 2.39 -10.97 5.27
N ASP A 95 2.80 -12.01 4.53
CA ASP A 95 2.25 -13.35 4.73
C ASP A 95 2.84 -14.01 5.98
N HIS A 96 2.00 -14.19 7.00
CA HIS A 96 2.33 -14.91 8.23
C HIS A 96 1.56 -16.23 8.34
N GLY A 97 1.06 -16.77 7.22
CA GLY A 97 0.44 -18.09 7.13
C GLY A 97 -1.05 -18.16 7.52
N ALA A 98 -1.70 -17.05 7.85
CA ALA A 98 -3.15 -16.98 8.07
C ALA A 98 -3.89 -16.13 7.02
N GLY A 99 -3.24 -15.85 5.89
CA GLY A 99 -3.76 -15.01 4.82
C GLY A 99 -3.49 -13.52 5.04
N ILE A 100 -3.92 -12.70 4.06
CA ILE A 100 -3.67 -11.27 3.99
C ILE A 100 -4.98 -10.49 3.79
N ALA A 101 -5.15 -9.40 4.54
CA ALA A 101 -6.15 -8.38 4.29
C ALA A 101 -5.49 -7.17 3.62
N CYS A 102 -5.96 -6.80 2.42
CA CYS A 102 -5.52 -5.62 1.69
C CYS A 102 -6.57 -4.50 1.80
N LEU A 103 -6.21 -3.39 2.45
CA LEU A 103 -7.06 -2.24 2.69
C LEU A 103 -6.60 -1.06 1.83
N TYR A 104 -7.47 -0.48 1.02
CA TYR A 104 -7.12 0.61 0.11
C TYR A 104 -8.34 1.45 -0.29
N GLY A 105 -8.10 2.62 -0.90
CA GLY A 105 -9.15 3.54 -1.34
C GLY A 105 -9.83 3.10 -2.64
N ASN A 106 -11.12 3.43 -2.80
CA ASN A 106 -11.89 3.11 -3.99
C ASN A 106 -11.53 4.02 -5.18
N TYR A 107 -10.44 3.69 -5.86
CA TYR A 107 -10.00 4.34 -7.10
C TYR A 107 -9.81 3.29 -8.20
N ALA A 108 -10.04 3.68 -9.46
CA ALA A 108 -10.02 2.72 -10.57
C ALA A 108 -8.65 2.02 -10.72
N GLY A 109 -7.56 2.79 -10.58
CA GLY A 109 -6.20 2.26 -10.66
C GLY A 109 -5.89 1.25 -9.55
N ASP A 110 -6.19 1.60 -8.30
CA ASP A 110 -5.94 0.73 -7.15
C ASP A 110 -6.79 -0.54 -7.23
N ASN A 111 -8.09 -0.44 -7.54
CA ASN A 111 -8.96 -1.61 -7.74
C ASN A 111 -8.43 -2.55 -8.83
N MET A 112 -7.95 -1.99 -9.96
CA MET A 112 -7.40 -2.78 -11.05
C MET A 112 -6.10 -3.49 -10.62
N ASN A 113 -5.14 -2.75 -10.06
CA ASN A 113 -3.84 -3.29 -9.68
C ASN A 113 -3.94 -4.30 -8.54
N VAL A 114 -4.74 -4.04 -7.51
CA VAL A 114 -4.98 -4.99 -6.41
C VAL A 114 -5.65 -6.26 -6.94
N LYS A 115 -6.65 -6.15 -7.82
CA LYS A 115 -7.31 -7.33 -8.40
C LYS A 115 -6.33 -8.18 -9.23
N LEU A 116 -5.41 -7.56 -9.96
CA LEU A 116 -4.36 -8.27 -10.69
C LEU A 116 -3.36 -8.92 -9.72
N ALA A 117 -2.94 -8.21 -8.68
CA ALA A 117 -2.06 -8.73 -7.63
C ALA A 117 -2.68 -9.93 -6.89
N MET A 118 -3.99 -9.91 -6.63
CA MET A 118 -4.73 -11.03 -6.05
C MET A 118 -4.72 -12.27 -6.95
N LYS A 119 -4.81 -12.10 -8.28
CA LYS A 119 -4.66 -13.24 -9.22
C LYS A 119 -3.25 -13.82 -9.17
N MET A 120 -2.23 -12.96 -9.07
CA MET A 120 -0.83 -13.40 -8.89
C MET A 120 -0.67 -14.15 -7.56
N ALA A 121 -1.22 -13.62 -6.48
CA ALA A 121 -1.25 -14.24 -5.15
C ALA A 121 -1.91 -15.63 -5.17
N ALA A 122 -3.09 -15.76 -5.79
CA ALA A 122 -3.79 -17.03 -5.92
C ALA A 122 -2.96 -18.09 -6.68
N SER A 123 -2.19 -17.69 -7.70
CA SER A 123 -1.30 -18.61 -8.42
C SER A 123 -0.09 -19.10 -7.60
N LYS A 124 0.10 -18.54 -6.40
CA LYS A 124 1.15 -18.86 -5.43
C LYS A 124 0.57 -19.33 -4.09
N ASP A 125 -0.68 -19.76 -4.08
CA ASP A 125 -1.41 -20.25 -2.90
C ASP A 125 -1.52 -19.23 -1.74
N LEU A 126 -1.38 -17.93 -2.04
CA LEU A 126 -1.57 -16.85 -1.07
C LEU A 126 -3.05 -16.43 -1.04
N GLN A 127 -3.65 -16.52 0.14
CA GLN A 127 -5.03 -16.09 0.35
C GLN A 127 -5.10 -14.60 0.68
N VAL A 128 -5.68 -13.81 -0.23
CA VAL A 128 -5.86 -12.36 -0.05
C VAL A 128 -7.34 -12.01 -0.07
N ARG A 129 -7.77 -11.17 0.87
CA ARG A 129 -9.09 -10.53 0.89
C ARG A 129 -8.93 -9.02 0.90
N THR A 130 -9.93 -8.29 0.43
CA THR A 130 -9.87 -6.83 0.32
C THR A 130 -10.91 -6.15 1.18
N VAL A 131 -10.56 -4.97 1.69
CA VAL A 131 -11.51 -3.98 2.22
C VAL A 131 -11.26 -2.69 1.46
N VAL A 132 -12.30 -2.19 0.80
CA VAL A 132 -12.17 -0.99 -0.06
C VAL A 132 -12.88 0.17 0.63
N ALA A 133 -12.14 1.22 0.97
CA ALA A 133 -12.69 2.43 1.55
C ALA A 133 -13.46 3.23 0.49
N ASN A 134 -14.70 3.60 0.80
CA ASN A 134 -15.63 4.32 -0.09
C ASN A 134 -16.46 5.36 0.69
N ASP A 135 -15.79 6.01 1.64
CA ASP A 135 -16.35 6.91 2.64
C ASP A 135 -16.62 8.34 2.11
N ASP A 136 -16.03 8.75 0.98
CA ASP A 136 -16.19 10.09 0.41
C ASP A 136 -17.62 10.34 -0.11
N VAL A 137 -18.47 10.86 0.77
CA VAL A 137 -19.87 11.19 0.47
C VAL A 137 -20.05 12.27 -0.59
N ALA A 138 -19.02 13.09 -0.84
CA ALA A 138 -19.07 14.17 -1.82
C ALA A 138 -18.79 13.66 -3.25
N SER A 139 -18.06 12.55 -3.39
CA SER A 139 -17.70 12.01 -4.70
C SER A 139 -18.85 11.31 -5.45
N ALA A 140 -19.86 10.82 -4.74
CA ALA A 140 -21.04 10.20 -5.36
C ALA A 140 -22.29 10.25 -4.44
N PRO A 141 -23.49 10.44 -5.02
CA PRO A 141 -24.74 10.48 -4.26
C PRO A 141 -25.02 9.13 -3.58
N LYS A 142 -25.93 9.12 -2.60
CA LYS A 142 -26.30 7.90 -1.85
C LYS A 142 -26.76 6.74 -2.74
N ALA A 143 -27.43 7.05 -3.87
CA ALA A 143 -27.86 6.05 -4.85
C ALA A 143 -26.70 5.30 -5.51
N ASP A 144 -25.49 5.88 -5.51
CA ASP A 144 -24.27 5.35 -6.13
C ASP A 144 -23.16 5.13 -5.08
N ILE A 145 -23.51 4.67 -3.88
CA ILE A 145 -22.55 4.52 -2.76
C ILE A 145 -21.29 3.70 -3.13
N ALA A 146 -21.42 2.70 -4.00
CA ALA A 146 -20.32 1.87 -4.47
C ALA A 146 -19.29 2.61 -5.34
N LYS A 147 -19.64 3.79 -5.88
CA LYS A 147 -18.75 4.64 -6.68
C LYS A 147 -18.01 5.68 -5.86
N ARG A 148 -18.30 5.79 -4.56
CA ARG A 148 -17.64 6.77 -3.69
C ARG A 148 -16.16 6.45 -3.56
N ARG A 149 -15.32 7.48 -3.59
CA ARG A 149 -13.87 7.36 -3.37
C ARG A 149 -13.58 7.01 -1.91
N GLY A 150 -12.41 6.44 -1.67
CA GLY A 150 -11.88 6.28 -0.31
C GLY A 150 -11.02 7.49 0.06
N VAL A 151 -11.28 8.09 1.22
CA VAL A 151 -10.47 9.18 1.78
C VAL A 151 -10.13 8.90 3.26
N ALA A 152 -9.96 9.94 4.08
CA ALA A 152 -9.45 9.85 5.46
C ALA A 152 -10.54 9.53 6.50
#